data_AF-A0A2H6A9I7-F1
#
_entry.id   AF-A0A2H6A9I7-F1
#
_cell.length_a   1.000
_cell.length_b   1.000
_cell.length_c   1.000
_cell.angle_alpha   90.00
_cell.angle_beta   90.00
_cell.angle_gamma   90.00
#
_symmetry.space_group_name_H-M   'P 1'
#
loop_
_entity.id
_entity.type
_entity.pdbx_description
1 polymer ?
#
loop_
_entity_poly.entity_id
_entity_poly.type
_entity_poly.pdbx_seq_one_letter_code
_entity_poly.pdbx_strand_id
1 'polypeptide(L)'
;MKDLETFKAKLIKEREEIAFLLETLNKEETDVLREEAYETSDWANKYELREEFHLQKEDLEKRLELIDKALKKIENNSYGFCENCGKEIEEARLEIDPAAPYCRNCASKF
;
A
#
# COMPACT_ATOMS: atom_id res chain seq x y z
N MET A 1 0.44 -6.63 26.63
CA MET A 1 0.47 -6.15 25.23
C MET A 1 0.13 -7.32 24.31
N LYS A 2 -1.14 -7.77 24.25
CA LYS A 2 -1.51 -8.94 23.42
C LYS A 2 -1.87 -8.56 21.97
N ASP A 3 -2.22 -7.30 21.73
CA ASP A 3 -2.79 -6.88 20.45
C ASP A 3 -1.72 -6.41 19.45
N LEU A 4 -0.58 -5.91 19.94
CA LEU A 4 0.52 -5.40 19.13
C LEU A 4 1.23 -6.48 18.29
N GLU A 5 1.43 -7.68 18.86
CA GLU A 5 1.98 -8.82 18.10
C GLU A 5 1.02 -9.28 17.01
N THR A 6 -0.28 -9.25 17.27
CA THR A 6 -1.34 -9.59 16.31
C THR A 6 -1.37 -8.59 15.15
N PHE A 7 -1.28 -7.29 15.44
CA PHE A 7 -1.20 -6.25 14.41
C PHE A 7 0.09 -6.36 13.59
N LYS A 8 1.23 -6.60 14.24
CA LYS A 8 2.50 -6.82 13.54
C LYS A 8 2.41 -8.02 12.58
N ALA A 9 1.83 -9.13 13.01
CA ALA A 9 1.66 -10.32 12.17
C ALA A 9 0.76 -10.03 10.95
N LYS A 10 -0.34 -9.30 11.14
CA LYS A 10 -1.22 -8.86 10.04
C LYS A 10 -0.48 -7.97 9.04
N LEU A 11 0.25 -6.97 9.53
CA LEU A 11 1.02 -6.04 8.70
C LEU A 11 2.12 -6.76 7.88
N ILE A 12 2.81 -7.73 8.48
CA ILE A 12 3.82 -8.53 7.77
C ILE A 12 3.18 -9.36 6.67
N LYS A 13 2.04 -10.01 6.94
CA LYS A 13 1.30 -10.78 5.94
C LYS A 13 0.88 -9.91 4.77
N GLU A 14 0.30 -8.75 5.06
CA GLU A 14 -0.12 -7.78 4.02
C GLU A 14 1.06 -7.25 3.21
N ARG A 15 2.20 -6.99 3.86
CA ARG A 15 3.45 -6.59 3.18
C ARG A 15 3.91 -7.66 2.18
N GLU A 16 3.89 -8.92 2.59
CA GLU A 16 4.27 -10.05 1.72
C GLU A 16 3.29 -10.22 0.55
N GLU A 17 1.99 -10.07 0.79
CA GLU A 17 0.96 -10.10 -0.25
C GLU A 17 1.15 -8.97 -1.28
N ILE A 18 1.37 -7.73 -0.83
CA ILE A 18 1.61 -6.59 -1.73
C ILE A 18 2.92 -6.76 -2.50
N ALA A 19 3.98 -7.24 -1.86
CA ALA A 19 5.24 -7.50 -2.55
C ALA A 19 5.07 -8.55 -3.67
N PHE A 20 4.30 -9.60 -3.42
CA PHE A 20 3.98 -10.62 -4.42
C PHE A 20 3.12 -10.05 -5.57
N LEU A 21 2.12 -9.22 -5.25
CA LEU A 21 1.29 -8.55 -6.25
C LEU A 21 2.12 -7.62 -7.15
N LEU A 22 3.01 -6.81 -6.57
CA LEU A 22 3.91 -5.93 -7.31
C LEU A 22 4.84 -6.72 -8.25
N GLU A 23 5.37 -7.87 -7.81
CA GLU A 23 6.18 -8.72 -8.66
C GLU A 23 5.37 -9.30 -9.83
N THR A 24 4.13 -9.71 -9.58
CA THR A 24 3.22 -10.25 -10.60
C THR A 24 2.85 -9.19 -11.63
N LEU A 25 2.44 -8.01 -11.17
CA LEU A 25 2.12 -6.86 -12.04
C LEU A 25 3.33 -6.41 -12.87
N ASN A 26 4.54 -6.45 -12.31
CA ASN A 26 5.75 -6.16 -13.08
C ASN A 26 5.96 -7.16 -14.21
N LYS A 27 5.72 -8.46 -13.97
CA LYS A 27 5.84 -9.49 -15.02
C LYS A 27 4.78 -9.27 -16.11
N GLU A 28 3.53 -9.08 -15.72
CA GLU A 28 2.42 -8.82 -16.65
C GLU A 28 2.69 -7.58 -17.51
N GLU A 29 3.11 -6.47 -16.90
CA GLU A 29 3.48 -5.26 -17.65
C GLU A 29 4.62 -5.57 -18.64
N THR A 30 5.67 -6.28 -18.23
CA THR A 30 6.79 -6.59 -19.13
C THR A 30 6.38 -7.49 -20.30
N ASP A 31 5.46 -8.42 -20.09
CA ASP A 31 4.98 -9.32 -21.14
C ASP A 31 4.08 -8.58 -22.14
N VAL A 32 3.12 -7.78 -21.64
CA VAL A 32 2.29 -6.89 -22.49
C VAL A 32 3.17 -5.91 -23.26
N LEU A 33 4.23 -5.39 -22.63
CA LEU A 33 5.15 -4.47 -23.29
C LEU A 33 6.08 -5.14 -24.31
N ARG A 34 6.30 -6.45 -24.24
CA ARG A 34 7.12 -7.22 -25.19
C ARG A 34 6.36 -7.53 -26.48
N GLU A 35 5.04 -7.64 -26.44
CA GLU A 35 4.23 -7.92 -27.64
C GLU A 35 4.42 -6.86 -28.73
N GLU A 36 4.60 -7.31 -29.97
CA GLU A 36 4.77 -6.43 -31.14
C GLU A 36 3.43 -5.75 -31.48
N ALA A 37 3.48 -4.43 -31.70
CA ALA A 37 2.32 -3.65 -32.15
C ALA A 37 2.43 -3.42 -33.66
N TYR A 38 1.44 -3.86 -34.42
CA TYR A 38 1.44 -3.76 -35.88
C TYR A 38 0.64 -2.55 -36.38
N GLU A 39 -0.32 -2.05 -35.59
CA GLU A 39 -1.15 -0.90 -35.93
C GLU A 39 -1.05 0.25 -34.92
N THR A 40 -1.35 1.48 -35.33
CA THR A 40 -1.34 2.65 -34.43
C THR A 40 -2.35 2.53 -33.28
N SER A 41 -3.45 1.81 -33.50
CA SER A 41 -4.43 1.51 -32.44
C SER A 41 -3.83 0.60 -31.36
N ASP A 42 -2.98 -0.36 -31.74
CA ASP A 42 -2.29 -1.24 -30.79
C ASP A 42 -1.31 -0.45 -29.92
N TRP A 43 -0.63 0.53 -30.51
CA TRP A 43 0.23 1.45 -29.77
C TRP A 43 -0.57 2.27 -28.75
N ALA A 44 -1.70 2.85 -29.15
CA ALA A 44 -2.56 3.61 -28.24
C ALA A 44 -3.04 2.76 -27.05
N ASN A 45 -3.57 1.56 -27.32
CA ASN A 45 -3.99 0.61 -26.29
C ASN A 45 -2.83 0.23 -25.35
N LYS A 46 -1.63 0.07 -25.88
CA LYS A 46 -0.43 -0.26 -25.10
C LYS A 46 0.03 0.88 -24.19
N TYR A 47 -0.14 2.14 -24.61
CA TYR A 47 0.11 3.29 -23.75
C TYR A 47 -0.91 3.39 -22.61
N GLU A 48 -2.20 3.18 -22.92
CA GLU A 48 -3.27 3.17 -21.90
C GLU A 48 -3.04 2.06 -20.87
N LEU A 49 -2.77 0.82 -21.31
CA LEU A 49 -2.45 -0.29 -20.41
C LEU A 49 -1.23 -0.01 -19.54
N ARG A 50 -0.17 0.59 -20.10
CA ARG A 50 1.01 0.99 -19.32
C ARG A 50 0.64 2.00 -18.24
N GLU A 51 -0.18 3.00 -18.55
CA GLU A 51 -0.64 3.98 -17.57
C GLU A 51 -1.46 3.31 -16.45
N GLU A 52 -2.33 2.36 -16.80
CA GLU A 52 -3.08 1.56 -15.83
C GLU A 52 -2.17 0.77 -14.89
N PHE A 53 -1.16 0.07 -15.43
CA PHE A 53 -0.16 -0.64 -14.62
C PHE A 53 0.60 0.32 -13.70
N HIS A 54 0.98 1.50 -14.20
CA HIS A 54 1.66 2.52 -13.39
C HIS A 54 0.80 2.99 -12.21
N LEU A 55 -0.47 3.31 -12.44
CA LEU A 55 -1.39 3.75 -11.39
C LEU A 55 -1.63 2.66 -10.33
N GLN A 56 -1.79 1.40 -10.77
CA GLN A 56 -1.95 0.27 -9.86
C GLN A 56 -0.70 0.05 -8.99
N LYS A 57 0.49 0.15 -9.58
CA LYS A 57 1.75 0.04 -8.82
C LYS A 57 1.90 1.17 -7.82
N GLU A 58 1.59 2.40 -8.21
CA GLU A 58 1.70 3.56 -7.31
C GLU A 58 0.79 3.40 -6.07
N ASP A 59 -0.43 2.87 -6.23
CA ASP A 59 -1.33 2.61 -5.11
C ASP A 59 -0.78 1.53 -4.16
N LEU A 60 -0.27 0.43 -4.72
CA LEU A 60 0.35 -0.64 -3.95
C LEU A 60 1.63 -0.18 -3.22
N GLU A 61 2.47 0.61 -3.87
CA GLU A 61 3.68 1.19 -3.28
C GLU A 61 3.34 2.15 -2.14
N LYS A 62 2.31 3.01 -2.30
CA LYS A 62 1.81 3.87 -1.22
C LYS A 62 1.31 3.04 -0.05
N ARG A 63 0.57 1.96 -0.31
CA ARG A 63 0.10 1.06 0.75
C ARG A 63 1.27 0.37 1.47
N LEU A 64 2.26 -0.09 0.73
CA LEU A 64 3.47 -0.69 1.28
C LEU A 64 4.23 0.29 2.17
N GLU A 65 4.34 1.56 1.76
CA GLU A 65 4.98 2.61 2.55
C GLU A 65 4.26 2.83 3.89
N LEU A 66 2.92 2.82 3.89
CA LEU A 66 2.13 2.93 5.12
C LEU A 66 2.36 1.76 6.06
N ILE A 67 2.42 0.53 5.53
CA ILE A 67 2.70 -0.68 6.30
C ILE A 67 4.11 -0.63 6.89
N ASP A 68 5.12 -0.24 6.12
CA ASP A 68 6.49 -0.12 6.59
C ASP A 68 6.64 0.96 7.66
N LYS A 69 5.93 2.09 7.53
CA LYS A 69 5.86 3.12 8.57
C LYS A 69 5.22 2.56 9.85
N ALA A 70 4.12 1.83 9.73
CA ALA A 70 3.45 1.22 10.87
C ALA A 70 4.37 0.20 11.59
N LEU A 71 5.06 -0.67 10.85
CA LEU A 71 6.04 -1.62 11.38
C LEU A 71 7.20 -0.91 12.10
N LYS A 72 7.76 0.15 11.51
CA LYS A 72 8.82 0.96 12.16
C LYS A 72 8.32 1.61 13.46
N LYS A 73 7.08 2.09 13.49
CA LYS A 73 6.49 2.65 14.72
C LYS A 73 6.30 1.58 15.81
N ILE A 74 5.95 0.35 15.42
CA ILE A 74 5.88 -0.80 16.35
C ILE A 74 7.27 -1.05 16.97
N GLU A 75 8.32 -1.06 16.15
CA GLU A 75 9.69 -1.25 16.63
C GLU A 75 10.17 -0.12 17.55
N ASN A 76 9.77 1.12 17.26
CA ASN A 76 10.12 2.29 18.05
C ASN A 76 9.19 2.53 19.26
N ASN A 77 8.25 1.62 19.56
CA ASN A 77 7.21 1.79 20.59
C ASN A 77 6.38 3.09 20.44
N SER A 78 6.26 3.62 19.23
CA SER A 78 5.47 4.81 18.90
C SER A 78 4.29 4.47 17.98
N TYR A 79 3.83 3.22 18.01
CA TYR A 79 2.67 2.76 17.25
C TYR A 79 1.36 3.30 17.83
N GLY A 80 0.39 3.54 16.96
CA GLY A 80 -0.91 4.08 17.36
C GLY A 80 -0.94 5.59 17.54
N PHE A 81 0.04 6.35 17.03
CA PHE A 81 0.01 7.81 17.04
C PHE A 81 -0.18 8.39 15.63
N CYS A 82 -1.07 9.38 15.53
CA CYS A 82 -1.43 10.10 14.32
C CYS A 82 -0.25 10.95 13.80
N GLU A 83 0.07 10.82 12.51
CA GLU A 83 1.19 11.55 11.89
C GLU A 83 0.96 13.06 11.77
N ASN A 84 -0.30 13.49 11.72
CA ASN A 84 -0.64 14.90 11.55
C ASN A 84 -0.71 15.67 12.89
N CYS A 85 -1.29 15.06 13.93
CA CYS A 85 -1.57 15.76 15.19
C CYS A 85 -0.86 15.16 16.41
N GLY A 86 -0.16 14.03 16.26
CA GLY A 86 0.56 13.36 17.34
C GLY A 86 -0.33 12.73 18.42
N LYS A 87 -1.66 12.77 18.27
CA LYS A 87 -2.60 12.12 19.21
C LYS A 87 -2.73 10.63 18.93
N GLU A 88 -3.15 9.88 19.94
CA GLU A 88 -3.48 8.46 19.79
C GLU A 88 -4.56 8.25 18.72
N ILE A 89 -4.38 7.20 17.93
CA ILE A 89 -5.34 6.70 16.95
C ILE A 89 -6.28 5.76 17.69
N GLU A 90 -7.57 5.88 17.42
CA GLU A 90 -8.59 5.06 18.03
C GLU A 90 -8.34 3.56 17.77
N GLU A 91 -8.35 2.71 18.80
CA GLU A 91 -8.06 1.28 18.69
C GLU A 91 -8.98 0.59 17.67
N ALA A 92 -10.27 0.90 17.69
CA ALA A 92 -11.24 0.40 16.71
C ALA A 92 -10.86 0.73 15.24
N ARG A 93 -10.07 1.79 15.02
CA ARG A 93 -9.54 2.11 13.68
C ARG A 93 -8.33 1.25 13.33
N LEU A 94 -7.43 1.02 14.27
CA LEU A 94 -6.28 0.13 14.09
C LEU A 94 -6.70 -1.34 13.97
N GLU A 95 -7.85 -1.71 14.53
CA GLU A 95 -8.46 -3.03 14.33
C GLU A 95 -8.94 -3.24 12.89
N ILE A 96 -9.48 -2.19 12.26
CA ILE A 96 -9.94 -2.20 10.86
C ILE A 96 -8.73 -2.10 9.92
N ASP A 97 -7.86 -1.13 10.14
CA ASP A 97 -6.63 -0.92 9.36
C ASP A 97 -5.44 -0.63 10.29
N PRO A 98 -4.57 -1.64 10.54
CA PRO A 98 -3.38 -1.49 11.36
C PRO A 98 -2.34 -0.53 10.79
N ALA A 99 -2.40 -0.20 9.49
CA ALA A 99 -1.47 0.73 8.84
C ALA A 99 -2.02 2.16 8.76
N ALA A 100 -3.15 2.46 9.41
CA ALA A 100 -3.76 3.78 9.38
C ALA A 100 -2.80 4.87 9.92
N PRO A 101 -2.42 5.88 9.12
CA PRO A 101 -1.48 6.93 9.54
C PRO A 101 -2.14 8.06 10.36
N TYR A 102 -3.48 8.16 10.32
CA TYR A 102 -4.21 9.31 10.87
C TYR A 102 -5.35 8.89 11.82
N CYS A 103 -5.59 9.69 12.86
CA CYS A 103 -6.78 9.57 13.70
C CYS A 103 -8.05 10.03 12.94
N ARG A 104 -9.24 9.70 13.46
CA ARG A 104 -10.52 10.02 12.82
C ARG A 104 -10.66 11.50 12.43
N ASN A 105 -10.26 12.39 13.34
CA ASN A 105 -10.34 13.85 13.14
C ASN A 105 -9.40 14.39 12.06
N CYS A 106 -8.26 13.72 11.83
CA CYS A 106 -7.32 14.14 10.79
C CYS A 106 -7.69 13.55 9.44
N ALA A 107 -8.19 12.30 9.42
CA ALA A 107 -8.64 11.68 8.20
C ALA A 107 -9.87 12.35 7.59
N SER A 108 -10.77 12.93 8.40
CA SER A 108 -11.95 13.65 7.88
C SER A 108 -11.62 14.98 7.19
N LYS A 109 -10.34 15.36 7.09
CA LYS A 109 -9.88 16.62 6.47
C LYS A 109 -9.22 16.41 5.11
N PHE A 110 -9.10 15.16 4.67
CA PHE A 110 -8.61 14.73 3.37
C PHE A 110 -9.73 14.00 2.64
#